data_AF-A0A915E3A1-F1
#
_entry.id   AF-A0A915E3A1-F1
#
_cell.length_a   1.000
_cell.length_b   1.000
_cell.length_c   1.000
_cell.angle_alpha   90.00
_cell.angle_beta   90.00
_cell.angle_gamma   90.00
#
_symmetry.space_group_name_H-M   'P 1'
#
loop_
_entity.id
_entity.type
_entity.pdbx_description
1 polymer ?
#
loop_
_entity_poly.entity_id
_entity_poly.type
_entity_poly.pdbx_seq_one_letter_code
_entity_poly.pdbx_strand_id
1 'polypeptide(L)'
;MFPFNTPYTYLLHWALVCAAAPWLYSYFNEQHRQNSMTVEQAMLKAWERVITQPTIRFRKIIVGINCNVDVIVSGIDLVGRLNVTSEAIGDKEVLNGLDDLYEVFAHFFSKGAPAERYMADEASFEKLVSLTEANQLRVQHSIGGNAALMAQKIASSFPAATAFLVGPIGPRSQALLHPSIVRNNSTRIVQDEMHLVMEYKQGEIMGEYVAPASSRFITSHDQYSGSSVVIEMFFKAIGQFRPDLIIFSGVHLLEAQKQEVRLEKLRLIKRSIQQINP
;
A
#
# COMPACT_ATOMS: atom_id res chain seq x y z
N MET A 1 -22.63 82.07 -24.30
CA MET A 1 -22.32 81.49 -25.62
C MET A 1 -21.39 80.32 -25.34
N PHE A 2 -21.80 79.06 -25.20
CA PHE A 2 -22.82 78.24 -25.85
C PHE A 2 -23.89 77.71 -24.86
N PRO A 3 -25.14 77.44 -25.27
CA PRO A 3 -26.17 76.95 -24.37
C PRO A 3 -25.99 75.43 -24.18
N PHE A 4 -25.69 74.98 -22.96
CA PHE A 4 -25.56 73.55 -22.61
C PHE A 4 -26.91 72.77 -22.62
N ASN A 5 -27.97 73.33 -23.20
CA ASN A 5 -29.30 72.76 -23.16
C ASN A 5 -29.81 72.44 -24.58
N THR A 6 -29.04 71.65 -25.30
CA THR A 6 -29.49 70.98 -26.53
C THR A 6 -30.04 69.61 -26.19
N PRO A 7 -31.16 69.14 -26.76
CA PRO A 7 -31.76 67.83 -26.45
C PRO A 7 -30.81 66.63 -26.63
N TYR A 8 -29.70 66.83 -27.35
CA TYR A 8 -28.63 65.85 -27.55
C TYR A 8 -27.77 65.57 -26.32
N THR A 9 -27.65 66.48 -25.33
CA THR A 9 -26.84 66.22 -24.12
C THR A 9 -27.51 65.20 -23.20
N TYR A 10 -28.84 65.23 -23.09
CA TYR A 10 -29.59 64.21 -22.34
C TYR A 10 -29.44 62.82 -22.98
N LEU A 11 -29.51 62.73 -24.32
CA LEU A 11 -29.27 61.48 -25.04
C LEU A 11 -27.83 60.95 -24.82
N LEU A 12 -26.84 61.83 -24.79
CA LEU A 12 -25.45 61.48 -24.53
C LEU A 12 -25.24 60.97 -23.09
N HIS A 13 -25.87 61.62 -22.11
CA HIS A 13 -25.84 61.19 -20.71
C HIS A 13 -26.53 59.83 -20.53
N TRP A 14 -27.69 59.62 -21.16
CA TRP A 14 -28.36 58.32 -21.13
C TRP A 14 -27.55 57.22 -21.82
N ALA A 15 -26.91 57.52 -22.96
CA ALA A 15 -26.03 56.57 -23.64
C ALA A 15 -24.81 56.19 -22.77
N LEU A 16 -24.21 57.16 -22.07
CA LEU A 16 -23.13 56.93 -21.12
C LEU A 16 -23.59 56.05 -19.95
N VAL A 17 -24.76 56.31 -19.37
CA VAL A 17 -25.32 55.49 -18.28
C VAL A 17 -25.65 54.09 -18.78
N CYS A 18 -26.27 53.94 -19.95
CA CYS A 18 -26.61 52.65 -20.55
C CYS A 18 -25.38 51.85 -20.98
N ALA A 19 -24.22 52.47 -21.18
CA ALA A 19 -22.95 51.77 -21.44
C ALA A 19 -22.19 51.47 -20.14
N ALA A 20 -22.13 52.44 -19.22
CA ALA A 20 -21.39 52.32 -17.97
C ALA A 20 -22.05 51.35 -16.98
N ALA A 21 -23.39 51.33 -16.89
CA ALA A 21 -24.09 50.47 -15.95
C ALA A 21 -23.93 48.97 -16.27
N PRO A 22 -24.11 48.48 -17.52
CA PRO A 22 -23.81 47.10 -17.87
C PRO A 22 -22.32 46.76 -17.79
N TRP A 23 -21.43 47.71 -18.12
CA TRP A 23 -19.99 47.50 -18.01
C TRP A 23 -19.54 47.36 -16.55
N LEU A 24 -20.01 48.24 -15.66
CA LEU A 24 -19.77 48.14 -14.22
C LEU A 24 -20.42 46.89 -13.63
N TYR A 25 -21.64 46.54 -14.06
CA TYR A 25 -22.29 45.29 -13.64
C TYR A 25 -21.48 44.07 -14.11
N SER A 26 -21.01 44.05 -15.37
CA SER A 26 -20.17 42.98 -15.89
C SER A 26 -18.84 42.91 -15.16
N TYR A 27 -18.15 44.04 -14.97
CA TYR A 27 -16.87 44.12 -14.27
C TYR A 27 -16.99 43.68 -12.81
N PHE A 28 -18.02 44.15 -12.10
CA PHE A 28 -18.30 43.75 -10.73
C PHE A 28 -18.70 42.28 -10.66
N ASN A 29 -19.56 41.82 -11.56
CA ASN A 29 -19.98 40.43 -11.65
C ASN A 29 -18.86 39.51 -12.15
N GLU A 30 -17.81 39.99 -12.81
CA GLU A 30 -16.65 39.22 -13.27
C GLU A 30 -15.55 39.18 -12.20
N GLN A 31 -15.37 40.26 -11.43
CA GLN A 31 -14.59 40.24 -10.18
C GLN A 31 -15.25 39.39 -9.08
N HIS A 32 -16.58 39.37 -9.02
CA HIS A 32 -17.38 38.58 -8.07
C HIS A 32 -17.97 37.31 -8.68
N ARG A 33 -17.68 37.02 -9.95
CA ARG A 33 -17.70 35.65 -10.49
C ARG A 33 -16.55 34.99 -9.79
N GLN A 34 -16.79 34.66 -8.53
CA GLN A 34 -15.96 33.79 -7.73
C GLN A 34 -15.49 32.73 -8.70
N ASN A 35 -14.17 32.64 -8.91
CA ASN A 35 -13.57 31.51 -9.60
C ASN A 35 -14.36 30.29 -9.16
N SER A 36 -15.24 29.80 -10.02
CA SER A 36 -16.28 28.87 -9.60
C SER A 36 -15.52 27.68 -9.11
N MET A 37 -15.52 27.49 -7.78
CA MET A 37 -14.67 26.49 -7.16
C MET A 37 -14.98 25.17 -7.84
N THR A 38 -13.94 24.45 -8.25
CA THR A 38 -14.16 23.12 -8.79
C THR A 38 -14.82 22.27 -7.70
N VAL A 39 -15.52 21.21 -8.11
CA VAL A 39 -16.23 20.33 -7.16
C VAL A 39 -15.24 19.76 -6.14
N GLU A 40 -14.01 19.45 -6.56
CA GLU A 40 -12.93 18.96 -5.71
C GLU A 40 -12.53 20.00 -4.65
N GLN A 41 -12.37 21.26 -5.06
CA GLN A 41 -12.02 22.32 -4.12
C GLN A 41 -13.14 22.58 -3.10
N ALA A 42 -14.40 22.54 -3.55
CA ALA A 42 -15.55 22.68 -2.67
C ALA A 42 -15.62 21.52 -1.66
N MET A 43 -15.38 20.29 -2.12
CA MET A 43 -15.35 19.09 -1.30
C MET A 43 -14.21 19.09 -0.28
N LEU A 44 -13.00 19.51 -0.69
CA LEU A 44 -11.86 19.64 0.22
C LEU A 44 -12.14 20.66 1.34
N LYS A 45 -12.69 21.83 1.00
CA LYS A 45 -13.08 22.83 2.04
C LYS A 45 -14.17 22.30 2.97
N ALA A 46 -15.09 21.49 2.46
CA ALA A 46 -16.10 20.86 3.30
C ALA A 46 -15.47 19.83 4.25
N TRP A 47 -14.56 18.99 3.75
CA TRP A 47 -13.82 18.02 4.55
C TRP A 47 -12.95 18.67 5.62
N GLU A 48 -12.24 19.75 5.33
CA GLU A 48 -11.45 20.49 6.33
C GLU A 48 -12.29 21.01 7.49
N ARG A 49 -13.56 21.36 7.24
CA ARG A 49 -14.49 21.81 8.28
C ARG A 49 -15.05 20.67 9.12
N VAL A 50 -15.21 19.48 8.53
CA VAL A 50 -15.90 18.34 9.16
C VAL A 50 -14.93 17.37 9.84
N ILE A 51 -13.75 17.16 9.27
CA ILE A 51 -12.77 16.20 9.77
C ILE A 51 -12.01 16.82 10.95
N THR A 52 -12.49 16.58 12.15
CA THR A 52 -11.85 16.97 13.41
C THR A 52 -11.48 15.76 14.24
N GLN A 53 -10.42 15.85 15.04
CA GLN A 53 -10.01 14.75 15.92
C GLN A 53 -11.02 14.56 17.07
N PRO A 54 -11.31 13.33 17.50
CA PRO A 54 -12.17 13.07 18.64
C PRO A 54 -11.54 13.55 19.95
N THR A 55 -12.39 13.82 20.94
CA THR A 55 -11.99 14.23 22.30
C THR A 55 -11.26 13.10 23.04
N ILE A 56 -11.76 11.87 22.92
CA ILE A 56 -11.11 10.67 23.47
C ILE A 56 -10.22 10.09 22.37
N ARG A 57 -8.94 9.89 22.70
CA ARG A 57 -7.93 9.41 21.76
C ARG A 57 -7.25 8.18 22.33
N PHE A 58 -7.02 7.20 21.47
CA PHE A 58 -6.16 6.06 21.80
C PHE A 58 -4.72 6.54 21.91
N ARG A 59 -4.03 6.13 22.98
CA ARG A 59 -2.63 6.45 23.23
C ARG A 59 -1.73 5.26 22.97
N LYS A 60 -2.19 4.05 23.29
CA LYS A 60 -1.45 2.80 23.07
C LYS A 60 -2.21 1.93 22.09
N ILE A 61 -1.64 1.71 20.92
CA ILE A 61 -2.28 0.91 19.88
C ILE A 61 -1.37 -0.26 19.58
N ILE A 62 -1.86 -1.49 19.71
CA ILE A 62 -1.11 -2.67 19.28
C ILE A 62 -1.61 -3.14 17.92
N VAL A 63 -0.68 -3.50 17.04
CA VAL A 63 -0.95 -3.91 15.66
C VAL A 63 -0.14 -5.18 15.38
N GLY A 64 -0.78 -6.16 14.77
CA GLY A 64 -0.14 -7.41 14.35
C GLY A 64 -1.01 -8.18 13.35
N ILE A 65 -0.55 -9.26 12.73
CA ILE A 65 0.75 -9.90 12.94
C ILE A 65 1.67 -9.91 11.72
N ASN A 66 1.16 -9.60 10.52
CA ASN A 66 1.93 -9.73 9.30
C ASN A 66 2.85 -8.53 9.03
N CYS A 67 4.13 -8.81 8.80
CA CYS A 67 5.17 -7.84 8.50
C CYS A 67 6.19 -8.52 7.57
N ASN A 68 6.47 -7.89 6.44
CA ASN A 68 7.41 -8.40 5.43
C ASN A 68 8.05 -7.19 4.71
N VAL A 69 8.97 -7.46 3.78
CA VAL A 69 9.61 -6.47 2.93
C VAL A 69 9.29 -6.77 1.48
N ASP A 70 8.64 -5.82 0.81
CA ASP A 70 8.36 -5.90 -0.61
C ASP A 70 9.60 -5.45 -1.40
N VAL A 71 10.10 -6.34 -2.26
CA VAL A 71 11.21 -6.13 -3.17
C VAL A 71 10.65 -5.92 -4.56
N ILE A 72 10.62 -4.67 -5.02
CA ILE A 72 10.05 -4.32 -6.32
C ILE A 72 11.18 -4.28 -7.34
N VAL A 73 11.05 -5.08 -8.39
CA VAL A 73 12.05 -5.26 -9.45
C VAL A 73 11.38 -5.45 -10.81
N SER A 74 12.11 -5.15 -11.88
CA SER A 74 11.73 -5.53 -13.24
C SER A 74 11.68 -7.05 -13.36
N GLY A 75 10.50 -7.59 -13.64
CA GLY A 75 10.30 -9.03 -13.79
C GLY A 75 11.10 -9.61 -14.95
N ILE A 76 11.15 -8.89 -16.07
CA ILE A 76 11.89 -9.33 -17.27
C ILE A 76 13.39 -9.37 -17.00
N ASP A 77 13.94 -8.33 -16.36
CA ASP A 77 15.38 -8.28 -16.08
C ASP A 77 15.78 -9.38 -15.09
N LEU A 78 14.93 -9.67 -14.11
CA LEU A 78 15.18 -10.75 -13.16
C LEU A 78 15.10 -12.12 -13.84
N VAL A 79 14.04 -12.39 -14.59
CA VAL A 79 13.85 -13.68 -15.29
C VAL A 79 14.95 -13.91 -16.33
N GLY A 80 15.33 -12.86 -17.07
CA GLY A 80 16.41 -12.93 -18.05
C GLY A 80 17.77 -13.31 -17.46
N ARG A 81 17.98 -13.11 -16.14
CA ARG A 81 19.20 -13.49 -15.42
C ARG A 81 19.17 -14.90 -14.85
N LEU A 82 18.00 -15.53 -14.77
CA LEU A 82 17.89 -16.89 -14.23
C LEU A 82 18.55 -17.93 -15.14
N ASN A 83 18.78 -17.59 -16.42
CA ASN A 83 19.24 -18.52 -17.46
C ASN A 83 18.38 -19.80 -17.52
N VAL A 84 17.09 -19.64 -17.24
CA VAL A 84 16.09 -20.71 -17.23
C VAL A 84 15.10 -20.41 -18.35
N THR A 85 14.71 -21.46 -19.06
CA THR A 85 13.66 -21.43 -20.07
C THR A 85 12.79 -22.67 -19.89
N SER A 86 11.48 -22.50 -19.92
CA SER A 86 10.53 -23.62 -19.97
C SER A 86 9.83 -23.64 -21.32
N GLU A 87 9.70 -24.84 -21.90
CA GLU A 87 8.87 -25.07 -23.09
C GLU A 87 7.37 -25.13 -22.74
N ALA A 88 7.06 -25.40 -21.46
CA ALA A 88 5.69 -25.43 -20.97
C ALA A 88 5.25 -24.04 -20.49
N ILE A 89 4.02 -23.66 -20.85
CA ILE A 89 3.32 -22.50 -20.29
C ILE A 89 2.07 -23.01 -19.58
N GLY A 90 1.97 -22.72 -18.30
CA GLY A 90 0.87 -23.18 -17.47
C GLY A 90 0.74 -22.35 -16.21
N ASP A 91 -0.42 -22.42 -15.59
CA ASP A 91 -0.60 -21.93 -14.23
C ASP A 91 -0.32 -23.06 -13.24
N LYS A 92 0.42 -22.75 -12.19
CA LYS A 92 0.69 -23.63 -11.05
C LYS A 92 0.45 -22.83 -9.79
N GLU A 93 -0.30 -23.40 -8.85
CA GLU A 93 -0.61 -22.77 -7.55
C GLU A 93 0.63 -22.64 -6.65
N VAL A 94 1.58 -23.58 -6.76
CA VAL A 94 2.80 -23.63 -5.96
C VAL A 94 4.00 -23.81 -6.89
N LEU A 95 5.07 -23.03 -6.64
CA LEU A 95 6.31 -23.08 -7.42
C LEU A 95 7.33 -23.95 -6.69
N ASN A 96 7.77 -25.05 -7.30
CA ASN A 96 8.75 -25.97 -6.70
C ASN A 96 10.19 -25.65 -7.12
N GLY A 97 10.40 -24.62 -7.93
CA GLY A 97 11.71 -24.19 -8.40
C GLY A 97 11.65 -23.04 -9.40
N LEU A 98 12.81 -22.72 -9.98
CA LEU A 98 12.94 -21.61 -10.93
C LEU A 98 12.29 -21.88 -12.29
N ASP A 99 12.20 -23.15 -12.71
CA ASP A 99 11.52 -23.53 -13.96
C ASP A 99 10.01 -23.27 -13.86
N ASP A 100 9.41 -23.63 -12.72
CA ASP A 100 8.00 -23.33 -12.40
C ASP A 100 7.77 -21.81 -12.36
N LEU A 101 8.70 -21.05 -11.79
CA LEU A 101 8.60 -19.58 -11.79
C LEU A 101 8.58 -19.03 -13.21
N TYR A 102 9.48 -19.48 -14.09
CA TYR A 102 9.52 -19.03 -15.48
C TYR A 102 8.21 -19.34 -16.20
N GLU A 103 7.74 -20.58 -16.10
CA GLU A 103 6.51 -21.06 -16.73
C GLU A 103 5.28 -20.23 -16.31
N VAL A 104 5.10 -20.04 -15.00
CA VAL A 104 3.94 -19.33 -14.46
C VAL A 104 4.07 -17.82 -14.71
N PHE A 105 5.27 -17.26 -14.61
CA PHE A 105 5.51 -15.86 -14.97
C PHE A 105 5.15 -15.61 -16.43
N ALA A 106 5.60 -16.46 -17.37
CA ALA A 106 5.26 -16.36 -18.79
C ALA A 106 3.75 -16.47 -19.04
N HIS A 107 3.07 -17.37 -18.31
CA HIS A 107 1.62 -17.53 -18.38
C HIS A 107 0.86 -16.24 -18.03
N PHE A 108 1.22 -15.58 -16.92
CA PHE A 108 0.56 -14.35 -16.50
C PHE A 108 1.02 -13.11 -17.29
N PHE A 109 2.29 -13.09 -17.68
CA PHE A 109 2.87 -12.04 -18.52
C PHE A 109 2.17 -11.94 -19.87
N SER A 110 1.97 -13.07 -20.57
CA SER A 110 1.28 -13.11 -21.86
C SER A 110 -0.20 -12.69 -21.78
N LYS A 111 -0.80 -12.79 -20.59
CA LYS A 111 -2.17 -12.34 -20.31
C LYS A 111 -2.26 -10.91 -19.79
N GLY A 112 -1.14 -10.32 -19.36
CA GLY A 112 -1.11 -9.02 -18.68
C GLY A 112 -1.87 -9.03 -17.35
N ALA A 113 -1.94 -10.19 -16.68
CA ALA A 113 -2.77 -10.40 -15.50
C ALA A 113 -1.91 -10.50 -14.23
N PRO A 114 -2.38 -9.99 -13.08
CA PRO A 114 -1.65 -10.11 -11.83
C PRO A 114 -1.75 -11.52 -11.27
N ALA A 115 -0.69 -11.99 -10.62
CA ALA A 115 -0.70 -13.22 -9.85
C ALA A 115 0.25 -13.15 -8.66
N GLU A 116 -0.03 -13.98 -7.67
CA GLU A 116 0.80 -14.21 -6.49
C GLU A 116 0.91 -15.71 -6.26
N ARG A 117 2.13 -16.20 -6.05
CA ARG A 117 2.40 -17.63 -5.85
C ARG A 117 3.37 -17.87 -4.71
N TYR A 118 3.16 -18.96 -4.00
CA TYR A 118 4.08 -19.43 -2.98
C TYR A 118 5.19 -20.28 -3.63
N MET A 119 6.44 -19.96 -3.33
CA MET A 119 7.59 -20.77 -3.73
C MET A 119 7.92 -21.74 -2.61
N ALA A 120 7.76 -23.05 -2.86
CA ALA A 120 8.01 -24.07 -1.85
C ALA A 120 9.50 -24.35 -1.63
N ASP A 121 10.32 -24.20 -2.67
CA ASP A 121 11.77 -24.41 -2.57
C ASP A 121 12.49 -23.16 -2.06
N GLU A 122 12.98 -23.25 -0.81
CA GLU A 122 13.71 -22.19 -0.12
C GLU A 122 14.99 -21.80 -0.87
N ALA A 123 15.75 -22.79 -1.37
CA ALA A 123 17.01 -22.54 -2.05
C ALA A 123 16.83 -21.74 -3.36
N SER A 124 15.80 -22.08 -4.15
CA SER A 124 15.42 -21.29 -5.33
C SER A 124 15.01 -19.87 -4.97
N PHE A 125 14.26 -19.70 -3.87
CA PHE A 125 13.84 -18.39 -3.41
C PHE A 125 15.01 -17.52 -2.94
N GLU A 126 15.93 -18.08 -2.15
CA GLU A 126 17.16 -17.39 -1.73
C GLU A 126 18.02 -16.98 -2.94
N LYS A 127 18.10 -17.84 -3.96
CA LYS A 127 18.78 -17.52 -5.21
C LYS A 127 18.13 -16.32 -5.92
N LEU A 128 16.80 -16.23 -5.96
CA LEU A 128 16.10 -15.05 -6.52
C LEU A 128 16.41 -13.79 -5.74
N VAL A 129 16.32 -13.86 -4.41
CA VAL A 129 16.61 -12.71 -3.53
C VAL A 129 18.05 -12.25 -3.72
N SER A 130 19.03 -13.17 -3.76
CA SER A 130 20.44 -12.81 -3.98
C SER A 130 20.69 -12.16 -5.36
N LEU A 131 19.96 -12.55 -6.40
CA LEU A 131 20.02 -11.92 -7.72
C LEU A 131 19.49 -10.49 -7.70
N THR A 132 18.47 -10.21 -6.89
CA THR A 132 17.96 -8.84 -6.72
C THR A 132 18.95 -7.94 -5.98
N GLU A 133 19.76 -8.52 -5.10
CA GLU A 133 20.77 -7.78 -4.32
C GLU A 133 22.07 -7.54 -5.08
N ALA A 134 22.34 -8.33 -6.12
CA ALA A 134 23.43 -8.03 -7.03
C ALA A 134 23.20 -6.62 -7.63
N ASN A 135 24.18 -5.72 -7.47
CA ASN A 135 24.17 -4.27 -7.80
C ASN A 135 23.88 -3.89 -9.27
N GLN A 136 23.20 -4.74 -10.01
CA GLN A 136 22.96 -4.67 -11.44
C GLN A 136 21.46 -4.54 -11.75
N LEU A 137 20.59 -4.65 -10.75
CA LEU A 137 19.16 -4.42 -10.85
C LEU A 137 18.74 -3.18 -10.08
N ARG A 138 17.83 -2.39 -10.66
CA ARG A 138 17.20 -1.29 -9.94
C ARG A 138 16.10 -1.85 -9.06
N VAL A 139 16.41 -2.05 -7.79
CA VAL A 139 15.49 -2.60 -6.80
C VAL A 139 14.98 -1.50 -5.88
N GLN A 140 13.68 -1.54 -5.58
CA GLN A 140 13.08 -0.70 -4.55
C GLN A 140 12.62 -1.60 -3.40
N HIS A 141 12.92 -1.17 -2.19
CA HIS A 141 12.48 -1.87 -0.97
C HIS A 141 11.39 -1.04 -0.31
N SER A 142 10.27 -1.67 -0.01
CA SER A 142 9.19 -1.07 0.77
C SER A 142 8.82 -1.96 1.95
N ILE A 143 8.32 -1.33 3.01
CA ILE A 143 7.67 -2.10 4.07
C ILE A 143 6.37 -2.67 3.51
N GLY A 144 6.15 -3.96 3.72
CA GLY A 144 4.93 -4.65 3.35
C GLY A 144 4.19 -5.16 4.59
N GLY A 145 3.05 -5.78 4.36
CA GLY A 145 2.27 -6.44 5.39
C GLY A 145 1.27 -5.47 6.02
N ASN A 146 0.00 -5.84 5.96
CA ASN A 146 -1.12 -5.01 6.43
C ASN A 146 -0.91 -4.47 7.85
N ALA A 147 -0.43 -5.29 8.78
CA ALA A 147 -0.20 -4.86 10.16
C ALA A 147 0.94 -3.81 10.25
N ALA A 148 2.07 -4.06 9.59
CA ALA A 148 3.17 -3.11 9.56
C ALA A 148 2.79 -1.80 8.88
N LEU A 149 2.05 -1.84 7.76
CA LEU A 149 1.55 -0.65 7.06
C LEU A 149 0.58 0.17 7.93
N MET A 150 -0.33 -0.48 8.65
CA MET A 150 -1.21 0.20 9.60
C MET A 150 -0.41 0.84 10.74
N ALA A 151 0.58 0.14 11.30
CA ALA A 151 1.46 0.70 12.33
C ALA A 151 2.26 1.91 11.80
N GLN A 152 2.78 1.84 10.57
CA GLN A 152 3.46 2.94 9.88
C GLN A 152 2.56 4.17 9.73
N LYS A 153 1.32 3.95 9.30
CA LYS A 153 0.34 5.03 9.13
C LYS A 153 -0.01 5.67 10.47
N ILE A 154 -0.19 4.87 11.53
CA ILE A 154 -0.47 5.36 12.88
C ILE A 154 0.70 6.21 13.38
N ALA A 155 1.91 5.68 13.30
CA ALA A 155 3.13 6.33 13.79
C ALA A 155 3.42 7.66 13.08
N SER A 156 3.13 7.76 11.78
CA SER A 156 3.32 8.98 10.99
C SER A 156 2.19 10.00 11.14
N SER A 157 0.94 9.54 11.28
CA SER A 157 -0.24 10.43 11.26
C SER A 157 -0.70 10.86 12.66
N PHE A 158 -0.37 10.10 13.71
CA PHE A 158 -0.81 10.35 15.08
C PHE A 158 0.37 10.35 16.06
N PRO A 159 1.16 11.43 16.15
CA PRO A 159 2.35 11.49 17.01
C PRO A 159 2.08 11.28 18.51
N ALA A 160 0.85 11.56 18.96
CA ALA A 160 0.41 11.34 20.34
C ALA A 160 0.05 9.87 20.66
N ALA A 161 -0.08 9.02 19.64
CA ALA A 161 -0.33 7.60 19.78
C ALA A 161 0.96 6.80 19.58
N THR A 162 1.25 5.91 20.51
CA THR A 162 2.34 4.94 20.42
C THR A 162 1.82 3.67 19.74
N ALA A 163 2.36 3.37 18.56
CA ALA A 163 2.11 2.12 17.85
C ALA A 163 3.08 1.03 18.32
N PHE A 164 2.54 -0.09 18.78
CA PHE A 164 3.27 -1.30 19.11
C PHE A 164 3.06 -2.31 17.98
N LEU A 165 4.11 -2.63 17.24
CA LEU A 165 4.05 -3.64 16.17
C LEU A 165 4.58 -4.97 16.70
N VAL A 166 3.78 -6.02 16.52
CA VAL A 166 4.18 -7.41 16.76
C VAL A 166 4.03 -8.17 15.46
N GLY A 167 5.14 -8.69 14.95
CA GLY A 167 5.24 -9.43 13.70
C GLY A 167 6.68 -9.85 13.48
N PRO A 168 6.97 -10.72 12.51
CA PRO A 168 8.34 -11.11 12.20
C PRO A 168 9.09 -9.88 11.64
N ILE A 169 10.01 -9.32 12.43
CA ILE A 169 10.76 -8.09 12.07
C ILE A 169 12.24 -8.44 11.98
N GLY A 170 12.77 -8.44 10.76
CA GLY A 170 14.20 -8.60 10.50
C GLY A 170 14.91 -7.24 10.35
N PRO A 171 16.22 -7.25 10.03
CA PRO A 171 17.03 -6.04 9.91
C PRO A 171 16.55 -5.02 8.87
N ARG A 172 16.00 -5.46 7.74
CA ARG A 172 15.52 -4.58 6.65
C ARG A 172 14.19 -3.93 7.00
N SER A 173 13.20 -4.71 7.42
CA SER A 173 11.92 -4.17 7.88
C SER A 173 12.13 -3.21 9.05
N GLN A 174 13.03 -3.54 9.98
CA GLN A 174 13.46 -2.66 11.07
C GLN A 174 13.96 -1.29 10.61
N ALA A 175 14.73 -1.23 9.51
CA ALA A 175 15.27 0.00 8.94
C ALA A 175 14.22 0.81 8.14
N LEU A 176 13.22 0.14 7.55
CA LEU A 176 12.14 0.76 6.77
C LEU A 176 11.01 1.29 7.65
N LEU A 177 10.80 0.69 8.83
CA LEU A 177 9.76 1.09 9.77
C LEU A 177 10.03 2.46 10.40
N HIS A 178 8.94 3.19 10.69
CA HIS A 178 9.01 4.49 11.37
C HIS A 178 9.68 4.34 12.75
N PRO A 179 10.61 5.22 13.13
CA PRO A 179 11.41 5.07 14.35
C PRO A 179 10.59 5.12 15.66
N SER A 180 9.41 5.73 15.64
CA SER A 180 8.52 5.77 16.81
C SER A 180 7.73 4.49 17.06
N ILE A 181 7.76 3.52 16.12
CA ILE A 181 7.09 2.24 16.32
C ILE A 181 7.85 1.43 17.37
N VAL A 182 7.16 1.10 18.45
CA VAL A 182 7.68 0.26 19.53
C VAL A 182 7.55 -1.19 19.12
N ARG A 183 8.61 -1.96 19.34
CA ARG A 183 8.75 -3.34 18.89
C ARG A 183 9.13 -4.23 20.06
N ASN A 184 8.70 -5.48 20.03
CA ASN A 184 9.15 -6.47 21.00
C ASN A 184 10.47 -7.12 20.53
N ASN A 185 11.45 -7.25 21.42
CA ASN A 185 12.70 -7.95 21.09
C ASN A 185 12.44 -9.42 20.75
N SER A 186 11.40 -10.02 21.34
CA SER A 186 11.10 -11.42 21.12
C SER A 186 10.62 -11.71 19.69
N THR A 187 10.18 -10.71 18.90
CA THR A 187 9.71 -10.90 17.51
C THR A 187 10.78 -10.59 16.47
N ARG A 188 12.03 -10.38 16.91
CA ARG A 188 13.15 -10.17 16.00
C ARG A 188 13.53 -11.50 15.35
N ILE A 189 13.56 -11.49 14.03
CA ILE A 189 14.04 -12.61 13.22
C ILE A 189 15.39 -12.25 12.61
N VAL A 190 16.18 -13.26 12.24
CA VAL A 190 17.53 -13.06 11.71
C VAL A 190 17.49 -12.51 10.28
N GLN A 191 16.54 -13.00 9.49
CA GLN A 191 16.32 -12.65 8.09
C GLN A 191 14.88 -12.24 7.91
N ASP A 192 14.65 -11.14 7.17
CA ASP A 192 13.31 -10.64 6.85
C ASP A 192 12.54 -11.58 5.95
N GLU A 193 11.22 -11.60 6.13
CA GLU A 193 10.31 -12.18 5.15
C GLU A 193 10.26 -11.27 3.92
N MET A 194 10.66 -11.79 2.76
CA MET A 194 10.76 -11.02 1.53
C MET A 194 9.63 -11.41 0.57
N HIS A 195 9.00 -10.42 -0.05
CA HIS A 195 8.01 -10.62 -1.11
C HIS A 195 8.56 -10.00 -2.39
N LEU A 196 8.80 -10.83 -3.39
CA LEU A 196 9.37 -10.37 -4.64
C LEU A 196 8.25 -9.94 -5.59
N VAL A 197 8.19 -8.64 -5.87
CA VAL A 197 7.23 -8.02 -6.76
C VAL A 197 7.90 -7.77 -8.11
N MET A 198 7.61 -8.63 -9.06
CA MET A 198 8.14 -8.63 -10.42
C MET A 198 7.21 -7.84 -11.34
N GLU A 199 7.50 -6.56 -11.54
CA GLU A 199 6.69 -5.68 -12.37
C GLU A 199 7.07 -5.79 -13.85
N TYR A 200 6.08 -5.64 -14.71
CA TYR A 200 6.26 -5.53 -16.16
C TYR A 200 5.25 -4.55 -16.76
N LYS A 201 5.61 -3.93 -17.87
CA LYS A 201 4.81 -2.90 -18.54
C LYS A 201 4.13 -3.45 -19.78
N GLN A 202 3.02 -2.81 -20.14
CA GLN A 202 2.36 -3.02 -21.42
C GLN A 202 3.37 -2.83 -22.58
N GLY A 203 3.37 -3.77 -23.51
CA GLY A 203 4.23 -3.77 -24.69
C GLY A 203 5.66 -4.24 -24.44
N GLU A 204 6.03 -4.60 -23.20
CA GLU A 204 7.32 -5.26 -22.98
C GLU A 204 7.32 -6.66 -23.58
N ILE A 205 8.52 -7.12 -23.97
CA ILE A 205 8.74 -8.34 -24.73
C ILE A 205 9.61 -9.28 -23.90
N MET A 206 9.18 -10.54 -23.78
CA MET A 206 9.94 -11.62 -23.16
C MET A 206 9.91 -12.84 -24.09
N GLY A 207 11.02 -13.11 -24.78
CA GLY A 207 11.06 -14.15 -25.82
C GLY A 207 10.04 -13.84 -26.92
N GLU A 208 9.09 -14.75 -27.12
CA GLU A 208 8.00 -14.62 -28.11
C GLU A 208 6.74 -13.94 -27.53
N TYR A 209 6.71 -13.65 -26.24
CA TYR A 209 5.55 -13.07 -25.56
C TYR A 209 5.64 -11.55 -25.49
N VAL A 210 4.49 -10.90 -25.61
CA VAL A 210 4.32 -9.46 -25.42
C VAL A 210 3.24 -9.23 -24.38
N ALA A 211 3.52 -8.40 -23.36
CA ALA A 211 2.56 -8.10 -22.31
C ALA A 211 1.43 -7.19 -22.84
N PRO A 212 0.16 -7.61 -22.81
CA PRO A 212 -0.96 -6.80 -23.31
C PRO A 212 -1.32 -5.64 -22.35
N ALA A 213 -0.91 -5.71 -21.08
CA ALA A 213 -1.14 -4.70 -20.06
C ALA A 213 0.01 -4.67 -19.03
N SER A 214 0.20 -3.53 -18.37
CA SER A 214 1.14 -3.42 -17.25
C SER A 214 0.57 -4.13 -16.03
N SER A 215 1.35 -5.00 -15.42
CA SER A 215 0.93 -5.74 -14.23
C SER A 215 2.16 -6.20 -13.44
N ARG A 216 1.94 -7.01 -12.40
CA ARG A 216 3.00 -7.61 -11.60
C ARG A 216 2.74 -9.08 -11.32
N PHE A 217 3.82 -9.81 -11.11
CA PHE A 217 3.82 -11.15 -10.56
C PHE A 217 4.50 -11.12 -9.19
N ILE A 218 3.92 -11.76 -8.18
CA ILE A 218 4.45 -11.77 -6.82
C ILE A 218 4.83 -13.19 -6.43
N THR A 219 6.01 -13.37 -5.86
CA THR A 219 6.42 -14.64 -5.27
C THR A 219 7.04 -14.44 -3.89
N SER A 220 6.77 -15.35 -2.98
CA SER A 220 7.31 -15.32 -1.62
C SER A 220 7.52 -16.73 -1.06
N HIS A 221 8.35 -16.81 -0.03
CA HIS A 221 8.56 -17.99 0.81
C HIS A 221 8.28 -17.63 2.27
N ASP A 222 7.08 -17.10 2.55
CA ASP A 222 6.73 -16.62 3.90
C ASP A 222 6.39 -17.76 4.86
N GLN A 223 7.24 -17.98 5.86
CA GLN A 223 7.04 -19.00 6.90
C GLN A 223 6.54 -18.41 8.22
N TYR A 224 6.99 -17.20 8.56
CA TYR A 224 6.84 -16.65 9.91
C TYR A 224 5.58 -15.80 10.10
N SER A 225 5.11 -15.05 9.10
CA SER A 225 4.02 -14.08 9.27
C SER A 225 2.69 -14.72 9.67
N GLY A 226 2.49 -15.98 9.30
CA GLY A 226 1.33 -16.79 9.67
C GLY A 226 1.62 -17.84 10.75
N SER A 227 2.78 -17.82 11.41
CA SER A 227 3.19 -18.86 12.37
C SER A 227 2.43 -18.76 13.71
N SER A 228 2.23 -19.92 14.36
CA SER A 228 1.59 -19.97 15.69
C SER A 228 2.38 -19.19 16.74
N VAL A 229 3.71 -19.16 16.61
CA VAL A 229 4.61 -18.42 17.51
C VAL A 229 4.29 -16.93 17.49
N VAL A 230 4.20 -16.31 16.31
CA VAL A 230 3.89 -14.87 16.20
C VAL A 230 2.47 -14.56 16.71
N ILE A 231 1.51 -15.45 16.45
CA ILE A 231 0.14 -15.33 16.98
C ILE A 231 0.18 -15.29 18.52
N GLU A 232 0.80 -16.29 19.17
CA GLU A 232 0.88 -16.36 20.64
C GLU A 232 1.59 -15.14 21.24
N MET A 233 2.65 -14.70 20.58
CA MET A 233 3.40 -13.52 20.99
C MET A 233 2.57 -12.23 20.94
N PHE A 234 1.72 -12.06 19.94
CA PHE A 234 0.80 -10.93 19.85
C PHE A 234 -0.18 -10.92 21.03
N PHE A 235 -0.79 -12.06 21.35
CA PHE A 235 -1.71 -12.14 22.49
C PHE A 235 -1.01 -11.98 23.83
N LYS A 236 0.22 -12.47 23.99
CA LYS A 236 1.05 -12.20 25.16
C LYS A 236 1.38 -10.71 25.30
N ALA A 237 1.69 -10.04 24.19
CA ALA A 237 1.99 -8.62 24.14
C ALA A 237 0.78 -7.76 24.54
N ILE A 238 -0.45 -8.16 24.18
CA ILE A 238 -1.68 -7.47 24.62
C ILE A 238 -1.72 -7.36 26.16
N GLY A 239 -1.50 -8.46 26.87
CA GLY A 239 -1.50 -8.47 28.34
C GLY A 239 -0.39 -7.63 28.98
N GLN A 240 0.77 -7.53 28.32
CA GLN A 240 1.92 -6.75 28.78
C GLN A 240 1.73 -5.24 28.56
N PHE A 241 1.28 -4.85 27.36
CA PHE A 241 1.21 -3.44 26.97
C PHE A 241 -0.07 -2.75 27.44
N ARG A 242 -1.15 -3.50 27.67
CA ARG A 242 -2.49 -3.00 27.99
C ARG A 242 -2.91 -1.87 27.04
N PRO A 243 -3.07 -2.18 25.75
CA PRO A 243 -3.39 -1.20 24.72
C PRO A 243 -4.83 -0.70 24.85
N ASP A 244 -5.09 0.53 24.37
CA ASP A 244 -6.43 1.10 24.28
C ASP A 244 -7.16 0.62 23.00
N LEU A 245 -6.39 0.19 21.99
CA LEU A 245 -6.89 -0.34 20.72
C LEU A 245 -6.02 -1.52 20.25
N ILE A 246 -6.68 -2.60 19.83
CA ILE A 246 -6.07 -3.80 19.29
C ILE A 246 -6.45 -3.92 17.81
N ILE A 247 -5.45 -3.99 16.94
CA ILE A 247 -5.63 -4.22 15.51
C ILE A 247 -4.97 -5.55 15.15
N PHE A 248 -5.77 -6.49 14.67
CA PHE A 248 -5.31 -7.82 14.27
C PHE A 248 -5.58 -8.06 12.78
N SER A 249 -4.54 -8.48 12.07
CA SER A 249 -4.48 -8.64 10.61
C SER A 249 -3.50 -9.77 10.25
N GLY A 250 -3.53 -10.21 8.98
CA GLY A 250 -2.66 -11.28 8.47
C GLY A 250 -3.30 -12.67 8.48
N VAL A 251 -4.58 -12.79 8.85
CA VAL A 251 -5.30 -14.08 8.88
C VAL A 251 -5.41 -14.73 7.50
N HIS A 252 -5.45 -13.92 6.43
CA HIS A 252 -5.49 -14.42 5.04
C HIS A 252 -4.23 -15.22 4.67
N LEU A 253 -3.08 -14.98 5.33
CA LEU A 253 -1.85 -15.75 5.09
C LEU A 253 -1.99 -17.24 5.46
N LEU A 254 -3.02 -17.59 6.23
CA LEU A 254 -3.31 -18.99 6.57
C LEU A 254 -3.94 -19.77 5.40
N GLU A 255 -4.32 -19.09 4.31
CA GLU A 255 -4.97 -19.71 3.15
C GLU A 255 -4.03 -20.62 2.35
N ALA A 256 -2.74 -20.28 2.26
CA ALA A 256 -1.74 -21.12 1.61
C ALA A 256 -1.46 -22.44 2.38
N GLN A 257 -1.84 -22.51 3.66
CA GLN A 257 -1.58 -23.65 4.53
C GLN A 257 -2.61 -24.77 4.32
N LYS A 258 -2.21 -26.02 4.60
CA LYS A 258 -3.13 -27.16 4.65
C LYS A 258 -4.30 -26.89 5.61
N GLN A 259 -5.48 -27.40 5.26
CA GLN A 259 -6.71 -27.14 6.00
C GLN A 259 -6.60 -27.45 7.50
N GLU A 260 -5.91 -28.53 7.87
CA GLU A 260 -5.72 -28.93 9.27
C GLU A 260 -4.95 -27.87 10.08
N VAL A 261 -3.79 -27.44 9.57
CA VAL A 261 -2.95 -26.38 10.18
C VAL A 261 -3.71 -25.06 10.25
N ARG A 262 -4.47 -24.73 9.19
CA ARG A 262 -5.30 -23.53 9.15
C ARG A 262 -6.35 -23.53 10.27
N LEU A 263 -7.06 -24.64 10.45
CA LEU A 263 -8.07 -24.78 11.51
C LEU A 263 -7.45 -24.73 12.91
N GLU A 264 -6.28 -25.33 13.10
CA GLU A 264 -5.54 -25.25 14.36
C GLU A 264 -5.21 -23.79 14.73
N LYS A 265 -4.63 -23.04 13.79
CA LYS A 265 -4.28 -21.62 14.00
C LYS A 265 -5.52 -20.75 14.24
N LEU A 266 -6.62 -21.00 13.54
CA LEU A 266 -7.89 -20.30 13.79
C LEU A 266 -8.46 -20.60 15.18
N ARG A 267 -8.35 -21.84 15.66
CA ARG A 267 -8.75 -22.21 17.04
C ARG A 267 -7.86 -21.52 18.07
N LEU A 268 -6.55 -21.44 17.83
CA LEU A 268 -5.61 -20.70 18.67
C LEU A 268 -6.02 -19.23 18.77
N ILE A 269 -6.25 -18.55 17.64
CA ILE A 269 -6.70 -17.15 17.61
C ILE A 269 -8.00 -16.98 18.39
N LYS A 270 -9.00 -17.85 18.14
CA LYS A 270 -10.29 -17.82 18.84
C LYS A 270 -10.10 -17.94 20.35
N ARG A 271 -9.31 -18.92 20.81
CA ARG A 271 -9.05 -19.14 22.24
C ARG A 271 -8.37 -17.93 22.86
N SER A 272 -7.38 -17.37 22.19
CA SER A 272 -6.63 -16.23 22.70
C SER A 272 -7.49 -14.96 22.78
N ILE A 273 -8.37 -14.72 21.81
CA ILE A 273 -9.34 -13.60 21.88
C ILE A 273 -10.27 -13.75 23.09
N GLN A 274 -10.76 -14.96 23.36
CA GLN A 274 -11.62 -15.23 24.52
C GLN A 274 -10.91 -15.04 25.87
N GLN A 275 -9.57 -15.04 25.89
CA GLN A 275 -8.76 -14.82 27.09
C GLN A 275 -8.40 -13.35 27.32
N ILE A 276 -8.63 -12.47 26.34
CA ILE A 276 -8.45 -11.03 26.53
C ILE A 276 -9.59 -10.55 27.42
N ASN A 277 -9.25 -10.17 28.66
CA ASN A 277 -10.18 -9.48 29.53
C ASN A 277 -10.35 -8.03 29.00
N PRO A 278 -11.58 -7.57 28.71
CA PRO A 278 -11.83 -6.21 28.25
C PRO A 278 -11.49 -5.15 29.30
#